data_AF-A0A383RDL6-F1
#
_entry.id   AF-A0A383RDL6-F1
#
_cell.length_a   1.000
_cell.length_b   1.000
_cell.length_c   1.000
_cell.angle_alpha   90.00
_cell.angle_beta   90.00
_cell.angle_gamma   90.00
#
_symmetry.space_group_name_H-M   'P 1'
#
loop_
_entity.id
_entity.type
_entity.pdbx_description
1 polymer ?
#
loop_
_entity_poly.entity_id
_entity_poly.type
_entity_poly.pdbx_seq_one_letter_code
_entity_poly.pdbx_strand_id
1 'polypeptide(L)'
;MKRLLLLVTLLFTAGYSILNGHNSLLINLSNSFFIIGLIYLLIALLAYVRNIGFFKSLSYHLHRKEKEKEHALHYDSSDISSSGQPKKRMGLHEYAELIRTNKWSSKILYLYSIPLLLCSCMLAIFAT
;
A
#
# COMPACT_ATOMS: atom_id res chain seq x y z
N MET A 1 10.48 -11.79 -5.24
CA MET A 1 9.87 -10.47 -5.56
C MET A 1 10.58 -9.72 -6.68
N LYS A 2 11.89 -9.46 -6.62
CA LYS A 2 12.64 -8.71 -7.67
C LYS A 2 12.44 -9.26 -9.09
N ARG A 3 12.58 -10.58 -9.27
CA ARG A 3 12.37 -11.25 -10.58
C ARG A 3 10.94 -11.08 -11.12
N LEU A 4 9.94 -11.07 -10.24
CA LEU A 4 8.54 -10.91 -10.61
C LEU A 4 8.24 -9.47 -11.04
N LEU A 5 8.76 -8.47 -10.32
CA LEU A 5 8.66 -7.06 -10.72
C LEU A 5 9.30 -6.80 -12.09
N LEU A 6 10.48 -7.38 -12.33
CA LEU A 6 11.12 -7.33 -13.64
C LEU A 6 10.26 -7.94 -14.74
N LEU A 7 9.69 -9.12 -14.50
CA LEU A 7 8.80 -9.80 -15.43
C LEU A 7 7.57 -8.96 -15.76
N VAL A 8 6.92 -8.39 -14.74
CA VAL A 8 5.76 -7.50 -14.90
C VAL A 8 6.12 -6.25 -15.69
N THR A 9 7.27 -5.63 -15.37
CA THR A 9 7.75 -4.44 -16.10
C THR A 9 7.99 -4.77 -17.57
N LEU A 10 8.64 -5.90 -17.85
CA LEU A 10 8.99 -6.33 -19.21
C LEU A 10 7.74 -6.66 -20.04
N LEU A 11 6.78 -7.39 -19.45
CA LEU A 11 5.49 -7.69 -20.08
C LEU A 11 4.70 -6.41 -20.38
N PHE A 12 4.68 -5.46 -19.44
CA PHE A 12 3.98 -4.19 -19.62
C PHE A 12 4.62 -3.35 -20.73
N THR A 13 5.94 -3.19 -20.72
CA THR A 13 6.66 -2.40 -21.74
C THR A 13 6.53 -3.03 -23.12
N ALA A 14 6.60 -4.37 -23.23
CA ALA A 14 6.38 -5.08 -24.49
C ALA A 14 4.95 -4.86 -25.01
N GLY A 15 3.93 -5.05 -24.14
CA GLY A 15 2.53 -4.83 -24.50
C GLY A 15 2.26 -3.39 -24.92
N TYR A 16 2.76 -2.41 -24.17
CA TYR A 16 2.61 -0.99 -24.49
C TYR A 16 3.29 -0.62 -25.82
N SER A 17 4.46 -1.18 -26.11
CA SER A 17 5.18 -0.93 -27.36
C SER A 17 4.46 -1.51 -28.57
N ILE A 18 3.80 -2.67 -28.43
CA ILE A 18 2.98 -3.28 -29.50
C ILE A 18 1.73 -2.44 -29.76
N LEU A 19 1.04 -2.01 -28.70
CA LEU A 19 -0.17 -1.17 -28.79
C LEU A 19 0.12 0.20 -29.43
N ASN A 20 1.27 0.80 -29.13
CA ASN A 20 1.67 2.11 -29.63
C ASN A 20 2.70 2.04 -30.77
N GLY A 21 2.72 0.98 -31.56
CA GLY A 21 3.73 0.73 -32.61
C GLY A 21 3.87 1.84 -33.68
N HIS A 22 2.96 2.81 -33.71
CA HIS A 22 3.03 3.99 -34.59
C HIS A 22 4.04 5.07 -34.11
N ASN A 23 4.40 5.06 -32.83
CA ASN A 23 5.37 5.99 -32.24
C ASN A 23 6.80 5.42 -32.25
N SER A 24 7.80 6.30 -32.19
CA SER A 24 9.19 5.87 -32.04
C SER A 24 9.36 4.98 -30.80
N LEU A 25 10.15 3.90 -30.94
CA LEU A 25 10.43 2.95 -29.88
C LEU A 25 10.96 3.64 -28.60
N LEU A 26 11.77 4.69 -28.74
CA LEU A 26 12.29 5.48 -27.63
C LEU A 26 11.18 6.19 -26.84
N ILE A 27 10.19 6.77 -27.54
CA ILE A 27 9.04 7.45 -26.93
C ILE A 27 8.17 6.43 -26.21
N ASN A 28 7.93 5.27 -26.82
CA ASN A 28 7.14 4.20 -26.21
C ASN A 28 7.81 3.60 -24.97
N LEU A 29 9.13 3.39 -25.00
CA LEU A 29 9.88 2.92 -23.84
C LEU A 29 9.84 3.95 -22.71
N SER A 30 10.05 5.22 -23.04
CA SER A 30 10.00 6.33 -22.08
C SER A 30 8.64 6.39 -21.38
N ASN A 31 7.55 6.38 -22.15
CA ASN A 31 6.20 6.43 -21.61
C ASN A 31 5.87 5.17 -20.79
N SER A 32 6.28 4.00 -21.26
CA SER A 32 6.07 2.74 -20.53
C SER A 32 6.75 2.77 -19.16
N PHE A 33 8.02 3.19 -19.12
CA PHE A 33 8.80 3.28 -17.89
C PHE A 33 8.25 4.35 -16.95
N PHE A 34 7.74 5.46 -17.49
CA PHE A 34 7.06 6.49 -16.72
C PHE A 34 5.82 5.92 -16.01
N ILE A 35 4.92 5.30 -16.77
CA ILE A 35 3.63 4.81 -16.27
C ILE A 35 3.84 3.73 -15.20
N ILE A 36 4.66 2.71 -15.49
CA ILE A 36 4.90 1.62 -14.54
C ILE A 36 5.68 2.10 -13.31
N GLY A 37 6.63 3.03 -13.49
CA GLY A 37 7.36 3.67 -12.40
C GLY A 37 6.43 4.47 -11.48
N LEU A 38 5.48 5.21 -12.05
CA LEU A 38 4.46 5.96 -11.32
C LEU A 38 3.53 5.02 -10.53
N ILE A 39 3.08 3.93 -11.15
CA ILE A 39 2.26 2.91 -10.46
C ILE A 39 3.00 2.35 -9.25
N TYR A 40 4.27 1.96 -9.41
CA TYR A 40 5.08 1.47 -8.30
C TYR A 40 5.28 2.51 -7.20
N LEU A 41 5.47 3.78 -7.57
CA LEU A 41 5.56 4.87 -6.61
C LEU A 41 4.26 5.07 -5.83
N LEU A 42 3.10 5.06 -6.50
CA LEU A 42 1.79 5.19 -5.86
C LEU A 42 1.50 4.05 -4.90
N ILE A 43 1.78 2.80 -5.30
CA ILE A 43 1.61 1.64 -4.42
C ILE A 43 2.54 1.76 -3.21
N ALA A 44 3.79 2.18 -3.41
CA ALA A 44 4.75 2.37 -2.33
C ALA A 44 4.29 3.48 -1.35
N LEU A 45 3.72 4.56 -1.87
CA LEU A 45 3.19 5.69 -1.10
C LEU A 45 1.94 5.27 -0.30
N LEU A 46 1.01 4.54 -0.92
CA LEU A 46 -0.16 3.99 -0.21
C LEU A 46 0.27 3.05 0.92
N ALA A 47 1.25 2.18 0.66
CA ALA A 47 1.82 1.30 1.68
C ALA A 47 2.51 2.10 2.80
N TYR A 48 3.20 3.19 2.46
CA TYR A 48 3.85 4.08 3.42
C TYR A 48 2.83 4.82 4.30
N VAL A 49 1.81 5.45 3.70
CA VAL A 49 0.73 6.14 4.43
C VAL A 49 -0.03 5.17 5.34
N ARG A 50 -0.31 3.96 4.85
CA ARG A 50 -0.91 2.89 5.64
C ARG A 50 -0.04 2.56 6.86
N ASN A 51 1.27 2.51 6.69
CA ASN A 51 2.21 2.12 7.74
C ASN A 51 2.50 3.23 8.77
N ILE A 52 2.44 4.52 8.41
CA ILE A 52 2.94 5.61 9.27
C ILE A 52 1.90 6.26 10.18
N GLY A 53 0.61 6.20 9.84
CA GLY A 53 -0.41 6.92 10.62
C GLY A 53 -1.83 6.40 10.51
N PHE A 54 -2.18 5.71 9.42
CA PHE A 54 -3.54 5.24 9.23
C PHE A 54 -3.98 4.23 10.31
N PHE A 55 -3.11 3.28 10.66
CA PHE A 55 -3.41 2.33 11.74
C PHE A 55 -3.50 2.99 13.12
N LYS A 56 -2.71 4.03 13.39
CA LYS A 56 -2.75 4.75 14.67
C LYS A 56 -4.05 5.55 14.81
N SER A 57 -4.46 6.23 13.74
CA SER A 57 -5.73 6.98 13.68
C SER A 57 -6.95 6.06 13.72
N LEU A 58 -6.94 4.97 12.94
CA LEU A 58 -8.01 3.98 12.93
C LEU A 58 -8.15 3.29 14.28
N SER A 59 -7.04 2.93 14.93
CA SER A 59 -7.05 2.36 16.28
C SER A 59 -7.64 3.32 17.30
N TYR A 60 -7.28 4.61 17.25
CA TYR A 60 -7.87 5.63 18.12
C TYR A 60 -9.39 5.79 17.88
N HIS A 61 -9.81 5.78 16.62
CA HIS A 61 -11.22 5.89 16.25
C HIS A 61 -12.02 4.64 16.65
N LEU A 62 -11.46 3.43 16.50
CA LEU A 62 -12.08 2.19 16.98
C LEU A 62 -12.21 2.19 18.49
N HIS A 63 -11.14 2.57 19.21
CA HIS A 63 -11.14 2.67 20.67
C HIS A 63 -12.18 3.66 21.18
N ARG A 64 -12.33 4.81 20.52
CA ARG A 64 -13.36 5.79 20.87
C ARG A 64 -14.76 5.21 20.70
N LYS A 65 -15.04 4.54 19.58
CA LYS A 65 -16.32 3.87 19.35
C LYS A 65 -16.60 2.73 20.34
N GLU A 66 -15.57 2.00 20.75
CA GLU A 66 -15.72 0.90 21.72
C GLU A 66 -15.95 1.43 23.14
N LYS A 67 -15.27 2.51 23.54
CA LYS A 67 -15.54 3.22 24.80
C LYS A 67 -16.93 3.84 24.83
N GLU A 68 -17.38 4.45 23.73
CA GLU A 68 -18.75 4.98 23.62
C GLU A 68 -19.80 3.86 23.75
N LYS A 69 -19.53 2.66 23.23
CA LYS A 69 -20.40 1.48 23.41
C LYS A 69 -20.35 0.89 24.82
N GLU A 70 -19.18 0.84 25.45
CA GLU A 70 -19.03 0.37 26.84
C GLU A 70 -19.71 1.34 27.82
N HIS A 71 -19.59 2.66 27.62
CA HIS A 71 -20.31 3.64 28.42
C HIS A 71 -21.83 3.61 28.20
N ALA A 72 -22.30 3.36 26.97
CA ALA A 72 -23.72 3.20 26.68
C ALA A 72 -24.30 1.93 27.35
N LEU A 73 -23.56 0.81 27.34
CA LEU A 73 -23.97 -0.42 28.03
C LEU A 73 -23.96 -0.27 29.55
N HIS A 74 -22.99 0.45 30.11
CA HIS A 74 -22.86 0.62 31.56
C HIS A 74 -23.92 1.56 32.17
N TYR A 75 -24.60 2.36 31.34
CA TYR A 75 -25.74 3.19 31.74
C TYR A 75 -27.08 2.45 31.65
N ASP A 76 -27.14 1.35 30.90
CA ASP A 76 -28.35 0.54 30.65
C ASP A 76 -28.35 -0.78 31.46
N SER A 77 -27.27 -1.06 32.20
CA SER A 77 -27.08 -2.29 32.98
C SER A 77 -26.93 -2.04 34.48
N SER A 78 -27.82 -1.21 35.04
CA SER A 78 -28.12 -1.26 36.47
C SER A 78 -28.96 -2.49 36.87
N ASP A 79 -29.24 -3.40 35.95
CA ASP A 79 -29.93 -4.65 36.24
C ASP A 79 -29.41 -5.81 35.35
N ILE A 80 -29.20 -6.97 35.98
CA ILE A 80 -29.10 -8.33 35.41
C ILE A 80 -27.68 -8.87 35.08
N SER A 81 -27.10 -9.50 36.12
CA SER A 81 -26.48 -10.85 36.16
C SER A 81 -25.60 -11.38 35.02
N SER A 82 -24.34 -11.63 35.41
CA SER A 82 -23.51 -12.83 35.16
C SER A 82 -23.94 -13.83 34.07
N SER A 83 -23.16 -13.94 32.99
CA SER A 83 -22.51 -15.17 32.50
C SER A 83 -22.15 -15.04 31.01
N GLY A 84 -20.86 -14.85 30.74
CA GLY A 84 -20.34 -14.80 29.38
C GLY A 84 -18.85 -14.58 29.44
N GLN A 85 -18.07 -15.65 29.38
CA GLN A 85 -16.61 -15.59 29.34
C GLN A 85 -16.17 -14.53 28.31
N PRO A 86 -15.34 -13.55 28.68
CA PRO A 86 -14.87 -12.55 27.73
C PRO A 86 -14.04 -13.26 26.68
N LYS A 87 -14.60 -13.39 25.47
CA LYS A 87 -13.93 -13.87 24.27
C LYS A 87 -12.58 -13.14 24.21
N LYS A 88 -11.48 -13.87 24.47
CA LYS A 88 -10.12 -13.32 24.66
C LYS A 88 -9.83 -12.36 23.51
N ARG A 89 -9.99 -11.05 23.78
CA ARG A 89 -9.83 -9.98 22.80
C ARG A 89 -8.33 -9.90 22.53
N MET A 90 -7.94 -10.25 21.31
CA MET A 90 -6.56 -10.15 20.86
C MET A 90 -6.14 -8.68 21.01
N GLY A 91 -5.13 -8.43 21.82
CA GLY A 91 -4.78 -7.07 22.24
C GLY A 91 -4.34 -6.25 21.04
N LEU A 92 -4.56 -4.94 21.04
CA LEU A 92 -4.05 -4.06 19.98
C LEU A 92 -2.53 -4.16 19.80
N HIS A 93 -1.83 -4.56 20.86
CA HIS A 93 -0.41 -4.91 20.78
C HIS A 93 -0.16 -6.11 19.86
N GLU A 94 -0.94 -7.20 20.00
CA GLU A 94 -0.88 -8.37 19.10
C GLU A 94 -1.25 -8.00 17.65
N TYR A 95 -2.23 -7.13 17.43
CA TYR A 95 -2.57 -6.68 16.07
C TYR A 95 -1.50 -5.77 15.46
N ALA A 96 -0.93 -4.85 16.23
CA ALA A 96 0.19 -4.02 15.80
C ALA A 96 1.41 -4.88 15.47
N GLU A 97 1.64 -5.96 16.23
CA GLU A 97 2.72 -6.91 15.99
C GLU A 97 2.47 -7.78 14.75
N LEU A 98 1.21 -8.18 14.50
CA LEU A 98 0.79 -8.91 13.30
C LEU A 98 0.86 -8.04 12.02
N ILE A 99 0.58 -6.74 12.14
CA ILE A 99 0.74 -5.76 11.05
C ILE A 99 2.22 -5.39 10.85
N ARG A 100 3.00 -5.32 11.93
CA ARG A 100 4.45 -5.07 11.88
C ARG A 100 5.22 -6.25 11.28
N THR A 101 4.78 -7.48 11.53
CA THR A 101 5.30 -8.69 10.86
C THR A 101 4.82 -8.77 9.42
N ASN A 102 3.60 -8.32 9.11
CA ASN A 102 3.11 -8.08 7.74
C ASN A 102 3.62 -6.73 7.17
N LYS A 103 4.92 -6.43 7.41
CA LYS A 103 5.64 -5.34 6.76
C LYS A 103 5.74 -5.66 5.28
N TRP A 104 4.74 -5.27 4.50
CA TRP A 104 4.89 -5.14 3.06
C TRP A 104 6.08 -4.21 2.84
N SER A 105 7.20 -4.77 2.40
CA SER A 105 8.45 -4.05 2.21
C SER A 105 8.30 -3.10 1.02
N SER A 106 7.65 -1.95 1.25
CA SER A 106 7.49 -0.88 0.26
C SER A 106 8.84 -0.32 -0.20
N LYS A 107 9.90 -0.57 0.57
CA LYS A 107 11.29 -0.28 0.20
C LYS A 107 11.67 -0.87 -1.15
N ILE A 108 11.21 -2.08 -1.49
CA ILE A 108 11.51 -2.70 -2.79
C ILE A 108 10.83 -1.97 -3.94
N LEU A 109 9.63 -1.43 -3.71
CA LEU A 109 8.86 -0.68 -4.72
C LEU A 109 9.49 0.68 -4.97
N TYR A 110 9.91 1.39 -3.90
CA TYR A 110 10.68 2.63 -4.04
C TYR A 110 12.01 2.44 -4.76
N LEU A 111 12.71 1.34 -4.48
CA LEU A 111 13.98 1.03 -5.13
C LEU A 111 13.83 0.77 -6.64
N TYR A 112 12.65 0.34 -7.09
CA TYR A 112 12.36 0.13 -8.51
C TYR A 112 11.71 1.35 -9.17
N SER A 113 10.86 2.10 -8.48
CA SER A 113 10.16 3.24 -9.08
C SER A 113 11.10 4.40 -9.42
N ILE A 114 12.02 4.74 -8.51
CA ILE A 114 12.92 5.89 -8.67
C ILE A 114 13.84 5.73 -9.90
N PRO A 115 14.57 4.61 -10.08
CA PRO A 115 15.41 4.42 -11.25
C PRO A 115 14.60 4.36 -12.55
N LEU A 116 13.39 3.79 -12.52
CA LEU A 116 12.53 3.73 -13.70
C LEU A 116 12.06 5.11 -14.16
N LEU A 117 11.65 5.96 -13.22
CA LEU A 117 11.25 7.34 -13.52
C LEU A 117 12.43 8.17 -14.02
N LEU A 118 13.62 8.00 -13.43
CA LEU A 118 14.85 8.65 -13.92
C LEU A 118 15.23 8.16 -15.32
N CYS A 119 15.16 6.85 -15.55
CA CYS A 119 15.45 6.25 -16.86
C CYS A 119 14.45 6.75 -17.92
N SER A 120 13.16 6.82 -17.58
CA SER A 120 12.13 7.43 -18.44
C SER A 120 12.47 8.89 -18.78
N CYS A 121 12.82 9.70 -17.78
CA CYS A 121 13.15 11.11 -18.01
C CYS A 121 14.38 11.28 -18.92
N MET A 122 15.42 10.49 -18.71
CA MET A 122 16.59 10.47 -19.59
C MET A 122 16.22 10.04 -21.01
N LEU A 123 15.43 8.98 -21.18
CA LEU A 123 14.97 8.54 -22.49
C LEU A 123 14.09 9.58 -23.20
N ALA A 124 13.26 10.32 -22.46
CA ALA A 124 12.46 11.42 -23.02
C ALA A 124 13.36 12.54 -23.57
N ILE A 125 14.43 12.89 -22.86
CA ILE A 125 15.39 13.91 -23.30
C ILE A 125 16.10 13.47 -24.58
N PHE A 126 16.48 12.20 -24.71
CA PHE A 126 17.10 11.67 -25.93
C PHE A 126 16.13 11.43 -27.08
N ALA A 127 14.82 11.35 -26.79
CA ALA A 127 13.78 11.15 -27.79
C ALA A 127 13.22 12.46 -28.38
N THR A 128 13.62 13.60 -27.81
CA THR A 128 13.27 14.96 -28.26
C THR A 128 14.37 15.50 -29.16
#